data_AF-A0A8T7JY62-F1
#
_entry.id   AF-A0A8T7JY62-F1
#
_cell.length_a   1.000
_cell.length_b   1.000
_cell.length_c   1.000
_cell.angle_alpha   90.00
_cell.angle_beta   90.00
_cell.angle_gamma   90.00
#
_symmetry.space_group_name_H-M   'P 1'
#
loop_
_entity.id
_entity.type
_entity.pdbx_description
1 polymer ?
#
loop_
_entity_poly.entity_id
_entity_poly.type
_entity_poly.pdbx_seq_one_letter_code
_entity_poly.pdbx_strand_id
1 'polypeptide(L)'
;MTDYLSADELMKHVKALSVDIGPRPPGSLEEAQARAYIRDVMKAHGLTDLHELPFTAPDSWGYAGTLPFVIAFAANMLGKGKMSRLVGALATLGAAFTLWKMFSAQRSPLEALVPNKPTATLVFRVAAKNETKHKLVLIGHTDTNKHRLTFMPQVKREMIPLFTYGLGALVINGLAQLVGVTGLKIAEPLRQMSLLSVLAGIGIGVADELGGFVDGANDNATAVACLLGLGAKLQAQPLENTEVWLAFTGAEESGCLGIHALMDTYGAELANAWFLDFEMVGAGELVYVTEHSGFSYFNAYVPDDESLQWALETARAHPEMSVRGAPMTIVEEIGALRGRGYRGICLAGQGADGWLVNWHQYSDNIANIQPEAIAKAARFAWAMMEKLDTK
;
A
#
# COMPACT_ATOMS: atom_id res chain seq x y z
N MET A 1 -5.22 31.67 -15.47
CA MET A 1 -4.39 30.82 -14.60
C MET A 1 -4.67 29.38 -14.97
N THR A 2 -3.64 28.56 -15.12
CA THR A 2 -3.79 27.12 -15.41
C THR A 2 -4.43 26.43 -14.20
N ASP A 3 -5.50 25.66 -14.42
CA ASP A 3 -6.09 24.82 -13.38
C ASP A 3 -5.39 23.45 -13.37
N TYR A 4 -4.33 23.35 -12.55
CA TYR A 4 -3.52 22.14 -12.41
C TYR A 4 -4.31 20.95 -11.84
N LEU A 5 -5.49 21.18 -11.24
CA LEU A 5 -6.33 20.14 -10.64
C LEU A 5 -7.58 19.85 -11.49
N SER A 6 -7.58 20.29 -12.75
CA SER A 6 -8.64 19.93 -13.70
C SER A 6 -8.51 18.47 -14.13
N ALA A 7 -9.66 17.84 -14.41
CA ALA A 7 -9.72 16.45 -14.83
C ALA A 7 -8.84 16.20 -16.08
N ASP A 8 -8.85 17.12 -17.05
CA ASP A 8 -8.07 17.01 -18.27
C ASP A 8 -6.55 17.02 -18.02
N GLU A 9 -6.05 17.88 -17.13
CA GLU A 9 -4.62 17.91 -16.81
C GLU A 9 -4.19 16.64 -16.07
N LEU A 10 -4.97 16.21 -15.08
CA LEU A 10 -4.65 15.02 -14.29
C LEU A 10 -4.71 13.74 -15.15
N MET A 11 -5.67 13.64 -16.08
CA MET A 11 -5.77 12.49 -16.99
C MET A 11 -4.58 12.35 -17.94
N LYS A 12 -3.86 13.43 -18.27
CA LYS A 12 -2.61 13.33 -19.05
C LYS A 12 -1.56 12.54 -18.30
N HIS A 13 -1.46 12.74 -16.98
CA HIS A 13 -0.53 12.01 -16.12
C HIS A 13 -0.93 10.53 -16.00
N VAL A 14 -2.22 10.26 -15.79
CA VAL A 14 -2.73 8.87 -15.76
C VAL A 14 -2.42 8.15 -17.07
N LYS A 15 -2.65 8.80 -18.22
CA LYS A 15 -2.33 8.24 -19.54
C LYS A 15 -0.84 7.97 -19.70
N ALA A 16 0.01 8.93 -19.35
CA ALA A 16 1.46 8.77 -19.47
C ALA A 16 1.95 7.55 -18.67
N LEU A 17 1.47 7.39 -17.44
CA LEU A 17 1.89 6.30 -16.55
C LEU A 17 1.29 4.95 -16.97
N SER A 18 -0.02 4.88 -17.22
CA SER A 18 -0.71 3.59 -17.42
C SER A 18 -0.79 3.12 -18.86
N VAL A 19 -0.62 4.00 -19.85
CA VAL A 19 -0.73 3.65 -21.27
C VAL A 19 0.60 3.81 -21.99
N ASP A 20 1.24 4.97 -21.86
CA ASP A 20 2.46 5.26 -22.60
C ASP A 20 3.67 4.52 -22.01
N ILE A 21 3.72 4.37 -20.68
CA ILE A 21 4.70 3.53 -19.97
C ILE A 21 4.15 2.11 -19.75
N GLY A 22 2.90 1.98 -19.29
CA GLY A 22 2.26 0.68 -19.03
C GLY A 22 2.49 0.19 -17.60
N PRO A 23 2.41 -1.13 -17.33
CA PRO A 23 2.68 -1.71 -16.02
C PRO A 23 4.07 -1.37 -15.48
N ARG A 24 4.18 -1.01 -14.19
CA ARG A 24 5.39 -0.48 -13.54
C ARG A 24 5.81 -1.34 -12.33
N PRO A 25 6.11 -2.64 -12.50
CA PRO A 25 6.49 -3.47 -11.35
C PRO A 25 7.75 -2.95 -10.65
N PRO A 26 7.91 -3.18 -9.34
CA PRO A 26 9.08 -2.71 -8.60
C PRO A 26 10.41 -3.14 -9.22
N GLY A 27 11.30 -2.18 -9.43
CA GLY A 27 12.63 -2.36 -10.03
C GLY A 27 12.64 -2.72 -11.51
N SER A 28 11.54 -2.49 -12.23
CA SER A 28 11.47 -2.62 -13.69
C SER A 28 12.00 -1.38 -14.42
N LEU A 29 12.18 -1.51 -15.75
CA LEU A 29 12.55 -0.37 -16.58
C LEU A 29 11.39 0.64 -16.66
N GLU A 30 10.16 0.14 -16.66
CA GLU A 30 8.92 0.91 -16.72
C GLU A 30 8.71 1.73 -15.43
N GLU A 31 8.98 1.15 -14.27
CA GLU A 31 9.00 1.90 -12.99
C GLU A 31 10.09 2.98 -12.99
N ALA A 32 11.28 2.69 -13.54
CA ALA A 32 12.33 3.70 -13.69
C ALA A 32 11.94 4.82 -14.67
N GLN A 33 11.22 4.49 -15.76
CA GLN A 33 10.65 5.46 -16.69
C GLN A 33 9.57 6.32 -16.03
N ALA A 34 8.73 5.73 -15.17
CA ALA A 34 7.74 6.47 -14.40
C ALA A 34 8.38 7.46 -13.43
N ARG A 35 9.43 7.05 -12.72
CA ARG A 35 10.25 7.98 -11.91
C ARG A 35 10.88 9.09 -12.75
N ALA A 36 11.35 8.78 -13.96
CA ALA A 36 11.86 9.79 -14.88
C ALA A 36 10.77 10.78 -15.31
N TYR A 37 9.59 10.28 -15.67
CA TYR A 37 8.43 11.10 -16.00
C TYR A 37 8.05 12.05 -14.85
N ILE A 38 7.92 11.53 -13.62
CA ILE A 38 7.63 12.32 -12.42
C ILE A 38 8.68 13.44 -12.24
N ARG A 39 9.97 13.11 -12.36
CA ARG A 39 11.07 14.07 -12.28
C ARG A 39 10.95 15.18 -13.33
N ASP A 40 10.68 14.81 -14.57
CA ASP A 40 10.61 15.76 -15.68
C ASP A 40 9.39 16.69 -15.55
N VAL A 41 8.24 16.15 -15.15
CA VAL A 41 7.03 16.96 -14.89
C VAL A 41 7.26 17.93 -13.74
N MET A 42 7.77 17.46 -12.59
CA MET A 42 8.02 18.33 -11.44
C MET A 42 9.04 19.43 -11.77
N LYS A 43 10.12 19.06 -12.46
CA LYS A 43 11.13 20.02 -12.92
C LYS A 43 10.54 21.05 -13.88
N ALA A 44 9.64 20.66 -14.79
CA ALA A 44 8.96 21.58 -15.69
C ALA A 44 8.09 22.62 -14.96
N HIS A 45 7.59 22.28 -13.77
CA HIS A 45 6.88 23.21 -12.89
C HIS A 45 7.78 24.00 -11.95
N GLY A 46 9.10 23.78 -11.97
CA GLY A 46 10.07 24.48 -11.13
C GLY A 46 10.34 23.83 -9.78
N LEU A 47 9.85 22.61 -9.55
CA LEU A 47 10.15 21.81 -8.36
C LEU A 47 11.47 21.06 -8.56
N THR A 48 12.56 21.61 -8.02
CA THR A 48 13.92 21.07 -8.18
C THR A 48 14.53 20.50 -6.91
N ASP A 49 13.91 20.70 -5.74
CA ASP A 49 14.36 20.13 -4.47
C ASP A 49 13.93 18.65 -4.39
N LEU A 50 14.64 17.81 -5.14
CA LEU A 50 14.40 16.38 -5.28
C LEU A 50 15.39 15.58 -4.43
N HIS A 51 14.85 14.71 -3.58
CA HIS A 51 15.56 13.67 -2.88
C HIS A 51 15.13 12.30 -3.40
N GLU A 52 16.07 11.54 -3.94
CA GLU A 52 15.85 10.16 -4.37
C GLU A 52 16.41 9.21 -3.31
N LEU A 53 15.55 8.31 -2.81
CA LEU A 53 15.87 7.36 -1.76
C LEU A 53 15.98 5.95 -2.35
N PRO A 54 17.19 5.48 -2.72
CA PRO A 54 17.36 4.18 -3.34
C PRO A 54 17.27 3.05 -2.32
N PHE A 55 16.65 1.94 -2.72
CA PHE A 55 16.60 0.69 -1.95
C PHE A 55 16.39 -0.50 -2.90
N THR A 56 16.28 -1.72 -2.36
CA THR A 56 15.98 -2.92 -3.16
C THR A 56 14.68 -3.55 -2.69
N ALA A 57 13.89 -4.06 -3.62
CA ALA A 57 12.59 -4.66 -3.34
C ALA A 57 12.32 -5.87 -4.25
N PRO A 58 11.48 -6.83 -3.81
CA PRO A 58 10.92 -7.82 -4.71
C PRO A 58 9.95 -7.16 -5.70
N ASP A 59 9.78 -7.76 -6.87
CA ASP A 59 8.86 -7.30 -7.90
C ASP A 59 7.41 -7.78 -7.70
N SER A 60 7.15 -8.52 -6.63
CA SER A 60 5.81 -8.98 -6.28
C SER A 60 5.72 -9.32 -4.79
N TRP A 61 4.60 -8.97 -4.16
CA TRP A 61 4.28 -9.45 -2.81
C TRP A 61 4.05 -10.97 -2.70
N GLY A 62 3.93 -11.68 -3.84
CA GLY A 62 3.59 -13.10 -3.82
C GLY A 62 4.68 -13.94 -3.18
N TYR A 63 5.93 -13.45 -3.19
CA TYR A 63 6.98 -14.06 -2.40
C TYR A 63 6.69 -13.95 -0.90
N ALA A 64 6.32 -12.76 -0.40
CA ALA A 64 5.99 -12.54 1.00
C ALA A 64 4.73 -13.32 1.43
N GLY A 65 3.76 -13.48 0.52
CA GLY A 65 2.53 -14.26 0.76
C GLY A 65 2.72 -15.78 0.70
N THR A 66 3.52 -16.28 -0.24
CA THR A 66 3.63 -17.72 -0.55
C THR A 66 4.79 -18.41 0.17
N LEU A 67 5.93 -17.72 0.34
CA LEU A 67 7.14 -18.29 0.96
C LEU A 67 6.90 -18.80 2.39
N PRO A 68 6.08 -18.14 3.25
CA PRO A 68 5.71 -18.70 4.55
C PRO A 68 5.10 -20.11 4.48
N PHE A 69 4.24 -20.36 3.49
CA PHE A 69 3.64 -21.68 3.30
C PHE A 69 4.65 -22.70 2.77
N VAL A 70 5.57 -22.29 1.89
CA VAL A 70 6.66 -23.15 1.40
C VAL A 70 7.60 -23.56 2.55
N ILE A 71 7.96 -22.61 3.43
CA ILE A 71 8.77 -22.88 4.62
C ILE A 71 8.05 -23.86 5.54
N ALA A 72 6.75 -23.65 5.81
CA ALA A 72 5.96 -24.56 6.62
C ALA A 72 5.87 -25.96 6.02
N PHE A 73 5.70 -26.07 4.70
CA PHE A 73 5.71 -27.36 4.02
C PHE A 73 7.06 -28.08 4.17
N ALA A 74 8.18 -27.38 3.90
CA ALA A 74 9.52 -27.94 4.06
C ALA A 74 9.81 -28.36 5.51
N ALA A 75 9.38 -27.56 6.49
CA ALA A 75 9.47 -27.87 7.91
C ALA A 75 8.78 -29.20 8.27
N ASN A 76 7.62 -29.49 7.67
CA ASN A 76 6.92 -30.75 7.87
C ASN A 76 7.65 -31.97 7.29
N MET A 77 8.61 -31.77 6.39
CA MET A 77 9.40 -32.84 5.75
C MET A 77 10.68 -33.20 6.52
N LEU A 78 11.05 -32.46 7.57
CA LEU A 78 12.29 -32.67 8.35
C LEU A 78 12.33 -33.98 9.16
N GLY A 79 11.23 -34.73 9.20
CA GLY A 79 11.12 -36.04 9.85
C GLY A 79 10.32 -36.04 11.16
N LYS A 80 10.14 -37.23 11.75
CA LYS A 80 9.26 -37.44 12.92
C LYS A 80 9.97 -37.35 14.28
N GLY A 81 11.28 -37.14 14.30
CA GLY A 81 12.08 -37.04 15.52
C GLY A 81 11.73 -35.79 16.34
N LYS A 82 12.02 -35.81 17.65
CA LYS A 82 11.76 -34.66 18.54
C LYS A 82 12.47 -33.38 18.08
N MET A 83 13.74 -33.51 17.66
CA MET A 83 14.51 -32.37 17.15
C MET A 83 13.93 -31.84 15.84
N SER A 84 13.61 -32.72 14.89
CA SER A 84 12.94 -32.35 13.63
C SER A 84 11.63 -31.59 13.87
N ARG A 85 10.80 -32.07 14.81
CA ARG A 85 9.54 -31.42 15.20
C ARG A 85 9.75 -30.06 15.86
N LEU A 86 10.78 -29.92 16.69
CA LEU A 86 11.09 -28.63 17.32
C LEU A 86 11.56 -27.61 16.27
N VAL A 87 12.51 -27.99 15.41
CA VAL A 87 13.00 -27.13 14.33
C VAL A 87 11.86 -26.78 13.37
N GLY A 88 11.04 -27.76 12.99
CA GLY A 88 9.89 -27.56 12.10
C GLY A 88 8.83 -26.64 12.71
N ALA A 89 8.56 -26.78 14.02
CA ALA A 89 7.68 -25.88 14.75
C ALA A 89 8.19 -24.43 14.73
N LEU A 90 9.46 -24.21 15.09
CA LEU A 90 10.07 -22.88 15.10
C LEU A 90 10.07 -22.23 13.71
N ALA A 91 10.40 -22.99 12.67
CA ALA A 91 10.36 -22.52 11.29
C ALA A 91 8.94 -22.14 10.85
N THR A 92 7.95 -22.98 11.17
CA THR A 92 6.55 -22.74 10.78
C THR A 92 5.93 -21.57 11.54
N LEU A 93 6.21 -21.42 12.85
CA LEU A 93 5.75 -20.27 13.64
C LEU A 93 6.46 -18.98 13.22
N GLY A 94 7.74 -19.05 12.89
CA GLY A 94 8.47 -17.93 12.29
C GLY A 94 7.87 -17.51 10.95
N ALA A 95 7.51 -18.48 10.10
CA ALA A 95 6.80 -18.22 8.85
C ALA A 95 5.42 -17.58 9.07
N ALA A 96 4.63 -18.07 10.04
CA ALA A 96 3.35 -17.46 10.41
C ALA A 96 3.54 -16.00 10.85
N PHE A 97 4.57 -15.72 11.67
CA PHE A 97 4.89 -14.36 12.08
C PHE A 97 5.27 -13.46 10.90
N THR A 98 6.06 -13.97 9.95
CA THR A 98 6.42 -13.19 8.75
C THR A 98 5.23 -12.88 7.85
N LEU A 99 4.27 -13.80 7.71
CA LEU A 99 3.02 -13.56 6.98
C LEU A 99 2.15 -12.51 7.71
N TRP A 100 2.06 -12.60 9.03
CA TRP A 100 1.36 -11.60 9.84
C TRP A 100 1.99 -10.21 9.70
N LYS A 101 3.32 -10.10 9.63
CA LYS A 101 4.00 -8.81 9.37
C LYS A 101 3.63 -8.22 8.02
N MET A 102 3.60 -9.04 6.97
CA MET A 102 3.16 -8.62 5.63
C MET A 102 1.73 -8.07 5.67
N PHE A 103 0.80 -8.75 6.33
CA PHE A 103 -0.58 -8.27 6.49
C PHE A 103 -0.72 -6.98 7.32
N SER A 104 0.33 -6.57 8.04
CA SER A 104 0.41 -5.32 8.79
C SER A 104 1.23 -4.22 8.06
N ALA A 105 1.55 -4.40 6.78
CA ALA A 105 2.42 -3.48 6.03
C ALA A 105 3.83 -3.32 6.67
N GLN A 106 4.31 -4.36 7.38
CA GLN A 106 5.60 -4.34 8.08
C GLN A 106 6.63 -5.19 7.35
N ARG A 107 7.87 -4.67 7.24
CA ARG A 107 9.00 -5.39 6.63
C ARG A 107 9.17 -6.80 7.15
N SER A 108 9.23 -7.77 6.26
CA SER A 108 9.47 -9.16 6.57
C SER A 108 10.97 -9.51 6.43
N PRO A 109 11.59 -10.19 7.41
CA PRO A 109 12.94 -10.74 7.24
C PRO A 109 13.08 -11.67 6.02
N LEU A 110 11.98 -12.25 5.52
CA LEU A 110 11.99 -13.11 4.34
C LEU A 110 12.25 -12.36 3.03
N GLU A 111 12.10 -11.03 3.01
CA GLU A 111 12.45 -10.20 1.85
C GLU A 111 13.92 -10.37 1.45
N ALA A 112 14.81 -10.67 2.41
CA ALA A 112 16.23 -10.92 2.14
C ALA A 112 16.50 -12.23 1.39
N LEU A 113 15.51 -13.14 1.31
CA LEU A 113 15.66 -14.46 0.69
C LEU A 113 15.12 -14.53 -0.74
N VAL A 114 14.51 -13.44 -1.23
CA VAL A 114 13.83 -13.42 -2.51
C VAL A 114 14.57 -12.52 -3.50
N PRO A 115 14.36 -12.69 -4.82
CA PRO A 115 15.00 -11.82 -5.81
C PRO A 115 14.60 -10.36 -5.58
N ASN A 116 15.59 -9.50 -5.34
CA ASN A 116 15.38 -8.08 -5.15
C ASN A 116 15.97 -7.30 -6.33
N LYS A 117 15.26 -6.25 -6.75
CA LYS A 117 15.68 -5.33 -7.80
C LYS A 117 15.85 -3.91 -7.23
N PRO A 118 16.79 -3.10 -7.74
CA PRO A 118 16.91 -1.70 -7.33
C PRO A 118 15.66 -0.90 -7.69
N THR A 119 15.16 -0.12 -6.74
CA THR A 119 14.05 0.83 -6.90
C THR A 119 14.36 2.09 -6.05
N ALA A 120 13.48 3.08 -6.06
CA ALA A 120 13.61 4.28 -5.24
C ALA A 120 12.26 4.94 -4.95
N THR A 121 12.21 5.66 -3.83
CA THR A 121 11.17 6.65 -3.51
C THR A 121 11.67 8.03 -3.92
N LEU A 122 10.86 8.80 -4.64
CA LEU A 122 11.15 10.20 -4.95
C LEU A 122 10.43 11.11 -3.96
N VAL A 123 11.13 12.09 -3.40
CA VAL A 123 10.58 13.08 -2.49
C VAL A 123 10.89 14.47 -3.01
N PHE A 124 9.86 15.26 -3.28
CA PHE A 124 9.99 16.69 -3.57
C PHE A 124 9.54 17.50 -2.37
N ARG A 125 10.31 18.54 -2.00
CA ARG A 125 9.93 19.43 -0.91
C ARG A 125 9.45 20.77 -1.45
N VAL A 126 8.35 21.27 -0.90
CA VAL A 126 7.80 22.60 -1.18
C VAL A 126 7.77 23.37 0.13
N ALA A 127 8.58 24.44 0.19
CA ALA A 127 8.65 25.29 1.37
C ALA A 127 7.36 26.08 1.58
N ALA A 128 7.01 26.33 2.84
CA ALA A 128 6.03 27.34 3.20
C ALA A 128 6.55 28.74 2.83
N LYS A 129 5.65 29.73 2.68
CA LYS A 129 6.04 31.13 2.47
C LYS A 129 6.68 31.74 3.69
N ASN A 130 6.16 31.41 4.88
CA ASN A 130 6.63 31.93 6.16
C ASN A 130 7.32 30.82 6.96
N GLU A 131 7.44 31.01 8.27
CA GLU A 131 7.97 29.99 9.17
C GLU A 131 7.10 28.72 9.15
N THR A 132 7.74 27.57 8.90
CA THR A 132 7.07 26.27 8.91
C THR A 132 6.54 25.94 10.29
N LYS A 133 5.21 25.91 10.44
CA LYS A 133 4.51 25.42 11.63
C LYS A 133 4.15 23.95 11.52
N HIS A 134 3.82 23.50 10.30
CA HIS A 134 3.41 22.13 10.01
C HIS A 134 4.24 21.55 8.87
N LYS A 135 4.53 20.25 8.95
CA LYS A 135 5.01 19.46 7.80
C LYS A 135 3.89 18.51 7.38
N LEU A 136 3.64 18.42 6.08
CA LEU A 136 2.69 17.49 5.50
C LEU A 136 3.39 16.66 4.42
N VAL A 137 3.22 15.34 4.45
CA VAL A 137 3.67 14.43 3.41
C VAL A 137 2.46 13.93 2.64
N LEU A 138 2.39 14.22 1.35
CA LEU A 138 1.46 13.61 0.41
C LEU A 138 2.09 12.35 -0.15
N ILE A 139 1.38 11.22 -0.14
CA ILE A 139 1.88 9.92 -0.58
C ILE A 139 1.06 9.42 -1.76
N GLY A 140 1.75 8.81 -2.73
CA GLY A 140 1.11 8.02 -3.78
C GLY A 140 2.16 7.13 -4.43
N HIS A 141 1.87 5.84 -4.56
CA HIS A 141 2.87 4.90 -5.06
C HIS A 141 2.95 4.83 -6.59
N THR A 142 4.15 4.58 -7.08
CA THR A 142 4.48 4.60 -8.50
C THR A 142 4.34 3.23 -9.15
N ASP A 143 4.59 2.17 -8.37
CA ASP A 143 4.58 0.80 -8.84
C ASP A 143 3.17 0.24 -9.05
N THR A 144 3.09 -0.95 -9.65
CA THR A 144 1.85 -1.65 -9.97
C THR A 144 1.93 -3.13 -9.60
N ASN A 145 0.82 -3.73 -9.17
CA ASN A 145 0.75 -5.18 -8.96
C ASN A 145 0.37 -6.00 -10.21
N LYS A 146 0.22 -7.30 -9.95
CA LYS A 146 -0.27 -8.33 -10.85
C LYS A 146 -1.77 -8.48 -10.73
N HIS A 147 -2.40 -9.00 -11.78
CA HIS A 147 -3.74 -9.52 -11.70
C HIS A 147 -3.80 -10.69 -10.72
N ARG A 148 -4.72 -10.65 -9.75
CA ARG A 148 -4.89 -11.67 -8.72
C ARG A 148 -6.27 -12.32 -8.79
N LEU A 149 -6.31 -13.64 -8.63
CA LEU A 149 -7.58 -14.40 -8.59
C LEU A 149 -8.32 -14.16 -7.28
N THR A 150 -7.59 -14.01 -6.17
CA THR A 150 -8.18 -13.71 -4.85
C THR A 150 -8.85 -12.34 -4.78
N PHE A 151 -8.56 -11.44 -5.73
CA PHE A 151 -9.09 -10.08 -5.82
C PHE A 151 -10.24 -9.97 -6.83
N MET A 152 -10.58 -11.07 -7.51
CA MET A 152 -11.71 -11.09 -8.44
C MET A 152 -13.01 -10.73 -7.69
N PRO A 153 -13.95 -10.01 -8.33
CA PRO A 153 -15.21 -9.59 -7.69
C PRO A 153 -16.01 -10.71 -7.02
N GLN A 154 -15.91 -11.94 -7.55
CA GLN A 154 -16.59 -13.13 -7.04
C GLN A 154 -15.96 -13.69 -5.76
N VAL A 155 -14.69 -13.40 -5.50
CA VAL A 155 -13.89 -14.01 -4.42
C VAL A 155 -13.46 -12.99 -3.37
N LYS A 156 -13.28 -11.71 -3.74
CA LYS A 156 -12.71 -10.68 -2.85
C LYS A 156 -13.40 -10.53 -1.50
N ARG A 157 -14.72 -10.81 -1.42
CA ARG A 157 -15.48 -10.79 -0.15
C ARG A 157 -15.00 -11.84 0.85
N GLU A 158 -14.43 -12.95 0.37
CA GLU A 158 -13.88 -14.03 1.17
C GLU A 158 -12.40 -13.83 1.50
N MET A 159 -11.78 -12.72 1.04
CA MET A 159 -10.35 -12.48 1.21
C MET A 159 -9.92 -12.48 2.67
N ILE A 160 -10.59 -11.70 3.54
CA ILE A 160 -10.26 -11.64 4.97
C ILE A 160 -10.44 -13.01 5.65
N PRO A 161 -11.58 -13.72 5.49
CA PRO A 161 -11.70 -15.10 5.98
C PRO A 161 -10.61 -16.04 5.47
N LEU A 162 -10.32 -16.01 4.17
CA LEU A 162 -9.36 -16.89 3.51
C LEU A 162 -7.94 -16.68 4.03
N PHE A 163 -7.50 -15.42 4.09
CA PHE A 163 -6.16 -15.06 4.54
C PHE A 163 -6.00 -15.28 6.05
N THR A 164 -7.06 -15.02 6.84
CA THR A 164 -7.09 -15.36 8.27
C THR A 164 -6.98 -16.87 8.48
N TYR A 165 -7.70 -17.66 7.69
CA TYR A 165 -7.61 -19.13 7.74
C TYR A 165 -6.20 -19.62 7.38
N GLY A 166 -5.59 -19.07 6.34
CA GLY A 166 -4.21 -19.39 5.95
C GLY A 166 -3.20 -19.13 7.07
N LEU A 167 -3.28 -17.94 7.69
CA LEU A 167 -2.45 -17.58 8.84
C LEU A 167 -2.70 -18.50 10.04
N GLY A 168 -3.97 -18.75 10.37
CA GLY A 168 -4.36 -19.66 11.45
C GLY A 168 -3.87 -21.10 11.21
N ALA A 169 -3.91 -21.58 9.97
CA ALA A 169 -3.41 -22.89 9.60
C ALA A 169 -1.90 -23.01 9.82
N LEU A 170 -1.10 -21.98 9.50
CA LEU A 170 0.33 -21.95 9.81
C LEU A 170 0.58 -22.03 11.32
N VAL A 171 -0.15 -21.23 12.11
CA VAL A 171 -0.04 -21.24 13.58
C VAL A 171 -0.40 -22.63 14.14
N ILE A 172 -1.54 -23.19 13.74
CA ILE A 172 -1.98 -24.52 14.17
C ILE A 172 -0.94 -25.57 13.78
N ASN A 173 -0.39 -25.50 12.57
CA ASN A 173 0.62 -26.45 12.11
C ASN A 173 1.90 -26.37 12.96
N GLY A 174 2.41 -25.16 13.22
CA GLY A 174 3.58 -24.96 14.06
C GLY A 174 3.37 -25.43 15.51
N LEU A 175 2.21 -25.12 16.10
CA LEU A 175 1.84 -25.60 17.44
C LEU A 175 1.66 -27.12 17.49
N ALA A 176 1.06 -27.73 16.47
CA ALA A 176 0.91 -29.18 16.39
C ALA A 176 2.28 -29.88 16.33
N GLN A 177 3.24 -29.33 15.59
CA GLN A 177 4.61 -29.83 15.58
C GLN A 177 5.27 -29.70 16.98
N LEU A 178 5.08 -28.56 17.65
CA LEU A 178 5.61 -28.32 18.99
C LEU A 178 5.03 -29.29 20.03
N VAL A 179 3.70 -29.46 20.04
CA VAL A 179 3.02 -30.44 20.91
C VAL A 179 3.48 -31.86 20.57
N GLY A 180 3.76 -32.14 19.29
CA GLY A 180 4.33 -33.41 18.85
C GLY A 180 5.68 -33.75 19.49
N VAL A 181 6.45 -32.78 20.00
CA VAL A 181 7.70 -33.03 20.76
C VAL A 181 7.42 -33.79 22.06
N THR A 182 6.26 -33.56 22.66
CA THR A 182 5.82 -34.21 23.92
C THR A 182 5.35 -35.65 23.71
N GLY A 183 5.00 -36.03 22.48
CA GLY A 183 4.44 -37.35 22.15
C GLY A 183 2.92 -37.46 22.29
N LEU A 184 2.21 -36.36 22.57
CA LEU A 184 0.75 -36.33 22.61
C LEU A 184 0.13 -36.69 21.26
N LYS A 185 -0.78 -37.66 21.24
CA LYS A 185 -1.37 -38.22 20.01
C LYS A 185 -2.24 -37.23 19.23
N ILE A 186 -2.83 -36.23 19.90
CA ILE A 186 -3.67 -35.20 19.27
C ILE A 186 -2.89 -34.31 18.28
N ALA A 187 -1.57 -34.22 18.43
CA ALA A 187 -0.72 -33.42 17.56
C ALA A 187 -0.74 -33.86 16.10
N GLU A 188 -0.74 -35.17 15.84
CA GLU A 188 -0.54 -35.69 14.49
C GLU A 188 -1.75 -35.44 13.56
N PRO A 189 -3.02 -35.67 13.98
CA PRO A 189 -4.17 -35.29 13.16
C PRO A 189 -4.25 -33.78 12.89
N LEU A 190 -3.96 -32.94 13.89
CA LEU A 190 -3.96 -31.48 13.73
C LEU A 190 -2.87 -31.02 12.75
N ARG A 191 -1.68 -31.61 12.84
CA ARG A 191 -0.58 -31.33 11.91
C ARG A 191 -0.94 -31.75 10.48
N GLN A 192 -1.54 -32.93 10.29
CA GLN A 192 -1.92 -33.42 8.97
C GLN A 192 -3.03 -32.58 8.34
N MET A 193 -4.07 -32.24 9.11
CA MET A 193 -5.16 -31.38 8.63
C MET A 193 -4.64 -29.99 8.23
N SER A 194 -3.85 -29.35 9.10
CA SER A 194 -3.27 -28.03 8.81
C SER A 194 -2.24 -28.08 7.67
N LEU A 195 -1.56 -29.20 7.44
CA LEU A 195 -0.66 -29.37 6.29
C LEU A 195 -1.42 -29.34 4.95
N LEU A 196 -2.65 -29.84 4.90
CA LEU A 196 -3.49 -29.70 3.69
C LEU A 196 -3.80 -28.23 3.41
N SER A 197 -4.10 -27.45 4.46
CA SER A 197 -4.28 -26.00 4.36
C SER A 197 -3.01 -25.27 3.93
N VAL A 198 -1.83 -25.72 4.39
CA VAL A 198 -0.54 -25.19 3.94
C VAL A 198 -0.34 -25.44 2.45
N LEU A 199 -0.61 -26.65 1.97
CA LEU A 199 -0.55 -26.99 0.54
C LEU A 199 -1.54 -26.17 -0.29
N ALA A 200 -2.76 -25.96 0.22
CA ALA A 200 -3.75 -25.08 -0.41
C ALA A 200 -3.25 -23.64 -0.48
N GLY A 201 -2.61 -23.13 0.58
CA GLY A 201 -1.99 -21.80 0.60
C GLY A 201 -0.90 -21.62 -0.45
N ILE A 202 -0.04 -22.63 -0.65
CA ILE A 202 0.93 -22.65 -1.76
C ILE A 202 0.20 -22.60 -3.10
N GLY A 203 -0.83 -23.42 -3.28
CA GLY A 203 -1.61 -23.46 -4.53
C GLY A 203 -2.27 -22.12 -4.87
N ILE A 204 -2.89 -21.47 -3.88
CA ILE A 204 -3.50 -20.15 -4.03
C ILE A 204 -2.45 -19.10 -4.35
N GLY A 205 -1.33 -19.06 -3.60
CA GLY A 205 -0.25 -18.12 -3.84
C GLY A 205 0.37 -18.25 -5.24
N VAL A 206 0.57 -19.49 -5.71
CA VAL A 206 1.01 -19.76 -7.09
C VAL A 206 -0.04 -19.30 -8.10
N ALA A 207 -1.31 -19.60 -7.87
CA ALA A 207 -2.38 -19.22 -8.80
C ALA A 207 -2.51 -17.69 -8.94
N ASP A 208 -2.37 -16.95 -7.84
CA ASP A 208 -2.31 -15.49 -7.85
C ASP A 208 -1.05 -14.93 -8.55
N GLU A 209 0.05 -15.69 -8.58
CA GLU A 209 1.27 -15.30 -9.29
C GLU A 209 1.25 -15.58 -10.79
N LEU A 210 0.26 -16.32 -11.31
CA LEU A 210 0.15 -16.59 -12.74
C LEU A 210 -0.41 -15.42 -13.56
N GLY A 211 -1.02 -14.43 -12.91
CA GLY A 211 -1.48 -13.21 -13.58
C GLY A 211 -0.33 -12.35 -14.09
N GLY A 212 -0.55 -11.60 -15.17
CA GLY A 212 0.38 -10.56 -15.63
C GLY A 212 0.29 -9.30 -14.77
N PHE A 213 1.29 -8.42 -14.88
CA PHE A 213 1.19 -7.07 -14.31
C PHE A 213 0.07 -6.27 -15.01
N VAL A 214 -0.67 -5.49 -14.23
CA VAL A 214 -1.79 -4.66 -14.73
C VAL A 214 -1.32 -3.25 -15.04
N ASP A 215 -2.07 -2.51 -15.87
CA ASP A 215 -1.70 -1.15 -16.30
C ASP A 215 -1.59 -0.17 -15.12
N GLY A 216 -2.32 -0.46 -14.03
CA GLY A 216 -2.26 0.31 -12.80
C GLY A 216 -2.74 1.74 -12.99
N ALA A 217 -3.84 1.91 -13.72
CA ALA A 217 -4.37 3.23 -14.04
C ALA A 217 -5.01 3.86 -12.81
N ASN A 218 -5.85 3.12 -12.11
CA ASN A 218 -6.39 3.50 -10.82
C ASN A 218 -5.36 3.26 -9.74
N ASP A 219 -4.70 2.09 -9.76
CA ASP A 219 -3.73 1.59 -8.78
C ASP A 219 -2.27 1.63 -9.31
N ASN A 220 -1.51 2.71 -9.14
CA ASN A 220 -1.89 3.96 -8.48
C ASN A 220 -1.50 5.21 -9.26
N ALA A 221 -1.59 5.14 -10.61
CA ALA A 221 -1.33 6.29 -11.46
C ALA A 221 -2.25 7.49 -11.16
N THR A 222 -3.45 7.26 -10.61
CA THR A 222 -4.36 8.34 -10.21
C THR A 222 -3.85 9.12 -8.99
N ALA A 223 -3.25 8.46 -7.99
CA ALA A 223 -2.59 9.16 -6.88
C ALA A 223 -1.36 9.94 -7.36
N VAL A 224 -0.52 9.32 -8.20
CA VAL A 224 0.64 10.00 -8.78
C VAL A 224 0.20 11.24 -9.57
N ALA A 225 -0.89 11.15 -10.33
CA ALA A 225 -1.47 12.29 -11.03
C ALA A 225 -1.93 13.41 -10.05
N CYS A 226 -2.61 13.06 -8.95
CA CYS A 226 -2.97 14.00 -7.89
C CYS A 226 -1.74 14.71 -7.33
N LEU A 227 -0.68 13.98 -6.95
CA LEU A 227 0.55 14.57 -6.41
C LEU A 227 1.25 15.47 -7.44
N LEU A 228 1.26 15.12 -8.72
CA LEU A 228 1.81 15.95 -9.80
C LEU A 228 1.04 17.29 -9.93
N GLY A 229 -0.29 17.24 -9.99
CA GLY A 229 -1.12 18.44 -10.06
C GLY A 229 -1.05 19.31 -8.80
N LEU A 230 -1.05 18.68 -7.62
CA LEU A 230 -0.89 19.36 -6.34
C LEU A 230 0.49 20.00 -6.22
N GLY A 231 1.55 19.32 -6.64
CA GLY A 231 2.90 19.89 -6.69
C GLY A 231 2.99 21.12 -7.58
N ALA A 232 2.47 21.04 -8.81
CA ALA A 232 2.42 22.19 -9.72
C ALA A 232 1.66 23.38 -9.11
N LYS A 233 0.53 23.11 -8.44
CA LYS A 233 -0.26 24.15 -7.76
C LYS A 233 0.47 24.73 -6.55
N LEU A 234 1.06 23.90 -5.70
CA LEU A 234 1.85 24.32 -4.53
C LEU A 234 3.04 25.17 -4.94
N GLN A 235 3.73 24.82 -6.03
CA GLN A 235 4.85 25.61 -6.53
C GLN A 235 4.41 26.99 -7.03
N ALA A 236 3.24 27.08 -7.67
CA ALA A 236 2.67 28.35 -8.12
C ALA A 236 2.05 29.17 -6.97
N GLN A 237 1.51 28.49 -5.96
CA GLN A 237 0.80 29.06 -4.82
C GLN A 237 1.20 28.30 -3.54
N PRO A 238 2.38 28.58 -2.95
CA PRO A 238 2.79 27.91 -1.73
C PRO A 238 1.86 28.26 -0.57
N LEU A 239 1.79 27.37 0.42
CA LEU A 239 1.03 27.58 1.66
C LEU A 239 1.76 28.57 2.58
N GLU A 240 1.05 29.20 3.51
CA GLU A 240 1.62 30.25 4.36
C GLU A 240 2.55 29.69 5.44
N ASN A 241 2.16 28.59 6.10
CA ASN A 241 2.83 28.04 7.28
C ASN A 241 3.13 26.53 7.18
N THR A 242 2.75 25.87 6.08
CA THR A 242 2.88 24.42 5.91
C THR A 242 3.90 24.08 4.84
N GLU A 243 4.94 23.36 5.23
CA GLU A 243 5.88 22.73 4.32
C GLU A 243 5.28 21.41 3.82
N VAL A 244 5.30 21.18 2.50
CA VAL A 244 4.69 20.00 1.90
C VAL A 244 5.73 19.15 1.19
N TRP A 245 5.74 17.85 1.49
CA TRP A 245 6.58 16.85 0.85
C TRP A 245 5.71 16.00 -0.06
N LEU A 246 6.09 15.85 -1.32
CA LEU A 246 5.45 14.97 -2.29
C LEU A 246 6.27 13.69 -2.36
N ALA A 247 5.78 12.61 -1.75
CA ALA A 247 6.44 11.32 -1.70
C ALA A 247 5.82 10.36 -2.72
N PHE A 248 6.55 10.14 -3.81
CA PHE A 248 6.24 9.11 -4.80
C PHE A 248 6.94 7.82 -4.38
N THR A 249 6.24 6.98 -3.62
CA THR A 249 6.77 5.72 -3.08
C THR A 249 6.96 4.71 -4.22
N GLY A 250 8.01 3.90 -4.11
CA GLY A 250 8.16 2.68 -4.92
C GLY A 250 7.94 1.43 -4.07
N ALA A 251 7.66 0.31 -4.71
CA ALA A 251 7.45 -0.98 -4.04
C ALA A 251 6.42 -0.91 -2.89
N GLU A 252 5.33 -0.18 -3.09
CA GLU A 252 4.16 -0.28 -2.22
C GLU A 252 3.58 -1.69 -2.30
N GLU A 253 3.41 -2.16 -3.53
CA GLU A 253 2.74 -3.41 -3.89
C GLU A 253 3.54 -4.66 -3.48
N SER A 254 4.72 -4.44 -2.89
CA SER A 254 5.68 -5.41 -2.38
C SER A 254 5.96 -5.21 -0.88
N GLY A 255 5.02 -4.62 -0.13
CA GLY A 255 5.06 -4.52 1.33
C GLY A 255 5.32 -3.11 1.86
N CYS A 256 4.87 -2.08 1.15
CA CYS A 256 5.00 -0.67 1.50
C CYS A 256 6.48 -0.26 1.71
N LEU A 257 7.40 -0.84 0.93
CA LEU A 257 8.84 -0.70 1.19
C LEU A 257 9.34 0.73 0.95
N GLY A 258 8.71 1.46 0.03
CA GLY A 258 9.02 2.86 -0.27
C GLY A 258 8.77 3.81 0.89
N ILE A 259 7.67 3.64 1.64
CA ILE A 259 7.42 4.46 2.83
C ILE A 259 8.34 4.08 3.98
N HIS A 260 8.71 2.79 4.11
CA HIS A 260 9.73 2.41 5.08
C HIS A 260 11.08 3.06 4.75
N ALA A 261 11.48 3.16 3.47
CA ALA A 261 12.71 3.87 3.07
C ALA A 261 12.66 5.37 3.40
N LEU A 262 11.50 6.01 3.19
CA LEU A 262 11.26 7.40 3.60
C LEU A 262 11.42 7.56 5.13
N MET A 263 10.80 6.67 5.91
CA MET A 263 10.83 6.74 7.37
C MET A 263 12.18 6.36 7.98
N ASP A 264 12.96 5.50 7.33
CA ASP A 264 14.31 5.17 7.77
C ASP A 264 15.27 6.35 7.57
N THR A 265 15.05 7.14 6.52
CA THR A 265 15.88 8.29 6.20
C THR A 265 15.46 9.55 6.97
N TYR A 266 14.15 9.81 7.02
CA TYR A 266 13.59 11.08 7.49
C TYR A 266 12.62 10.96 8.67
N GLY A 267 12.42 9.77 9.25
CA GLY A 267 11.45 9.57 10.33
C GLY A 267 11.64 10.53 11.51
N ALA A 268 12.88 10.79 11.92
CA ALA A 268 13.15 11.76 12.99
C ALA A 268 12.76 13.20 12.61
N GLU A 269 12.96 13.59 11.35
CA GLU A 269 12.59 14.91 10.82
C GLU A 269 11.06 15.05 10.66
N LEU A 270 10.39 13.92 10.39
CA LEU A 270 8.96 13.82 10.13
C LEU A 270 8.16 13.33 11.34
N ALA A 271 8.75 13.28 12.54
CA ALA A 271 8.13 12.72 13.74
C ALA A 271 6.77 13.35 14.08
N ASN A 272 6.61 14.65 13.77
CA ASN A 272 5.36 15.40 13.98
C ASN A 272 4.65 15.77 12.66
N ALA A 273 5.09 15.24 11.52
CA ALA A 273 4.48 15.55 10.23
C ALA A 273 3.11 14.90 10.10
N TRP A 274 2.23 15.52 9.32
CA TRP A 274 0.97 14.96 8.83
C TRP A 274 1.24 14.12 7.60
N PHE A 275 0.46 13.05 7.42
CA PHE A 275 0.57 12.16 6.27
C PHE A 275 -0.81 12.01 5.63
N LEU A 276 -0.88 12.31 4.34
CA LEU A 276 -2.08 12.17 3.53
C LEU A 276 -1.75 11.26 2.36
N ASP A 277 -2.28 10.05 2.44
CA ASP A 277 -2.10 9.02 1.43
C ASP A 277 -3.27 8.99 0.44
N PHE A 278 -3.01 8.56 -0.79
CA PHE A 278 -4.00 8.49 -1.87
C PHE A 278 -3.97 7.10 -2.48
N GLU A 279 -5.10 6.39 -2.40
CA GLU A 279 -5.22 5.03 -2.92
C GLU A 279 -6.38 4.91 -3.90
N MET A 280 -6.07 4.66 -5.17
CA MET A 280 -7.06 4.31 -6.18
C MET A 280 -8.21 5.32 -6.30
N VAL A 281 -7.86 6.61 -6.33
CA VAL A 281 -8.80 7.75 -6.26
C VAL A 281 -9.46 8.11 -7.62
N GLY A 282 -9.21 7.32 -8.66
CA GLY A 282 -9.72 7.55 -10.00
C GLY A 282 -11.09 6.96 -10.31
N ALA A 283 -11.71 6.20 -9.40
CA ALA A 283 -13.04 5.64 -9.62
C ALA A 283 -13.81 5.39 -8.32
N GLY A 284 -15.13 5.49 -8.38
CA GLY A 284 -16.02 5.33 -7.22
C GLY A 284 -16.24 6.62 -6.45
N GLU A 285 -16.83 6.51 -5.27
CA GLU A 285 -17.05 7.66 -4.39
C GLU A 285 -15.80 7.90 -3.53
N LEU A 286 -15.32 9.15 -3.54
CA LEU A 286 -14.17 9.54 -2.72
C LEU A 286 -14.55 9.47 -1.23
N VAL A 287 -13.74 8.76 -0.45
CA VAL A 287 -13.86 8.65 1.00
C VAL A 287 -12.53 8.94 1.67
N TYR A 288 -12.58 9.41 2.92
CA TYR A 288 -11.43 9.30 3.82
C TYR A 288 -11.60 8.00 4.64
N VAL A 289 -10.56 7.17 4.70
CA VAL A 289 -10.65 5.84 5.30
C VAL A 289 -10.68 5.97 6.82
N THR A 290 -11.75 5.50 7.47
CA THR A 290 -11.93 5.59 8.94
C THR A 290 -11.41 4.37 9.68
N GLU A 291 -11.37 3.22 9.00
CA GLU A 291 -10.93 1.94 9.52
C GLU A 291 -10.40 1.10 8.36
N HIS A 292 -9.25 0.47 8.56
CA HIS A 292 -8.62 -0.41 7.60
C HIS A 292 -8.78 -1.82 8.14
N SER A 293 -9.57 -2.66 7.45
CA SER A 293 -9.79 -4.04 7.89
C SER A 293 -8.52 -4.90 7.80
N GLY A 294 -7.53 -4.44 7.04
CA GLY A 294 -6.32 -5.20 6.70
C GLY A 294 -6.63 -6.45 5.89
N PHE A 295 -5.66 -7.36 5.83
CA PHE A 295 -5.79 -8.65 5.13
C PHE A 295 -6.26 -9.80 6.02
N SER A 296 -6.39 -9.60 7.34
CA SER A 296 -6.87 -10.62 8.26
C SER A 296 -7.59 -9.99 9.45
N TYR A 297 -8.41 -10.78 10.16
CA TYR A 297 -9.09 -10.33 11.38
C TYR A 297 -8.13 -9.94 12.53
N PHE A 298 -6.82 -10.14 12.38
CA PHE A 298 -5.79 -9.82 13.37
C PHE A 298 -4.93 -8.60 13.00
N ASN A 299 -5.27 -7.91 11.91
CA ASN A 299 -4.41 -6.86 11.32
C ASN A 299 -5.18 -5.57 11.00
N ALA A 300 -6.37 -5.39 11.58
CA ALA A 300 -7.10 -4.13 11.40
C ALA A 300 -6.36 -2.96 12.08
N TYR A 301 -6.41 -1.79 11.45
CA TYR A 301 -5.82 -0.57 11.97
C TYR A 301 -6.68 0.65 11.65
N VAL A 302 -6.45 1.74 12.39
CA VAL A 302 -7.17 3.00 12.22
C VAL A 302 -6.18 4.15 12.06
N PRO A 303 -6.55 5.21 11.32
CA PRO A 303 -5.88 6.51 11.40
C PRO A 303 -5.75 6.98 12.86
N ASP A 304 -4.83 7.89 13.13
CA ASP A 304 -4.86 8.61 14.40
C ASP A 304 -6.05 9.59 14.47
N ASP A 305 -6.44 9.94 15.69
CA ASP A 305 -7.59 10.82 15.93
C ASP A 305 -7.42 12.21 15.30
N GLU A 306 -6.21 12.78 15.27
CA GLU A 306 -5.99 14.13 14.73
C GLU A 306 -6.17 14.15 13.21
N SER A 307 -5.62 13.17 12.50
CA SER A 307 -5.79 13.03 11.05
C SER A 307 -7.24 12.74 10.68
N LEU A 308 -7.94 11.93 11.47
CA LEU A 308 -9.36 11.66 11.27
C LEU A 308 -10.23 12.92 11.46
N GLN A 309 -9.98 13.70 12.52
CA GLN A 309 -10.66 14.97 12.75
C GLN A 309 -10.36 15.97 11.63
N TRP A 310 -9.11 16.02 11.15
CA TRP A 310 -8.72 16.88 10.03
C TRP A 310 -9.53 16.61 8.76
N ALA A 311 -9.70 15.34 8.37
CA ALA A 311 -10.53 14.99 7.22
C ALA A 311 -12.03 15.25 7.47
N LEU A 312 -12.54 14.92 8.66
CA LEU A 312 -13.93 15.16 9.04
C LEU A 312 -14.29 16.65 9.02
N GLU A 313 -13.45 17.50 9.59
CA GLU A 313 -13.64 18.96 9.60
C GLU A 313 -13.62 19.54 8.18
N THR A 314 -12.72 19.03 7.32
CA THR A 314 -12.65 19.44 5.92
C THR A 314 -13.91 19.04 5.16
N ALA A 315 -14.36 17.79 5.31
CA ALA A 315 -15.61 17.31 4.71
C ALA A 315 -16.85 18.11 5.15
N ARG A 316 -16.90 18.52 6.43
CA ARG A 316 -17.98 19.38 6.95
C ARG A 316 -17.93 20.80 6.40
N ALA A 317 -16.74 21.34 6.14
CA ALA A 317 -16.57 22.65 5.55
C ALA A 317 -16.89 22.68 4.04
N HIS A 318 -16.81 21.52 3.38
CA HIS A 318 -17.00 21.35 1.93
C HIS A 318 -18.10 20.31 1.59
N PRO A 319 -19.36 20.51 2.04
CA PRO A 319 -20.44 19.55 1.79
C PRO A 319 -20.72 19.34 0.30
N GLU A 320 -20.40 20.31 -0.56
CA GLU A 320 -20.53 20.23 -2.01
C GLU A 320 -19.66 19.14 -2.65
N MET A 321 -18.53 18.77 -2.03
CA MET A 321 -17.64 17.71 -2.54
C MET A 321 -18.17 16.31 -2.23
N SER A 322 -19.14 16.18 -1.32
CA SER A 322 -19.78 14.91 -0.92
C SER A 322 -18.80 13.82 -0.45
N VAL A 323 -17.68 14.21 0.18
CA VAL A 323 -16.70 13.28 0.74
C VAL A 323 -17.13 12.84 2.13
N ARG A 324 -17.05 11.55 2.43
CA ARG A 324 -17.45 10.96 3.71
C ARG A 324 -16.41 9.99 4.27
N GLY A 325 -16.52 9.70 5.56
CA GLY A 325 -15.76 8.63 6.18
C GLY A 325 -16.31 7.26 5.82
N ALA A 326 -15.43 6.29 5.59
CA ALA A 326 -15.83 4.90 5.36
C ALA A 326 -14.76 3.91 5.84
N PRO A 327 -15.15 2.71 6.33
CA PRO A 327 -14.20 1.61 6.45
C PRO A 327 -13.81 1.11 5.05
N MET A 328 -12.58 0.61 4.92
CA MET A 328 -12.05 0.04 3.69
C MET A 328 -11.25 -1.24 4.00
N THR A 329 -11.36 -2.24 3.13
CA THR A 329 -10.44 -3.37 3.13
C THR A 329 -9.26 -3.05 2.23
N ILE A 330 -8.14 -2.68 2.84
CA ILE A 330 -6.88 -2.30 2.20
C ILE A 330 -5.74 -2.46 3.22
N VAL A 331 -4.51 -2.63 2.73
CA VAL A 331 -3.27 -2.44 3.47
C VAL A 331 -2.40 -1.54 2.60
N GLU A 332 -1.99 -0.40 3.14
CA GLU A 332 -1.26 0.65 2.40
C GLU A 332 -0.26 1.38 3.35
N GLU A 333 0.36 2.46 2.89
CA GLU A 333 1.41 3.20 3.59
C GLU A 333 1.04 3.71 5.00
N ILE A 334 -0.20 4.12 5.24
CA ILE A 334 -0.68 4.49 6.57
C ILE A 334 -0.55 3.29 7.52
N GLY A 335 -0.80 2.06 7.08
CA GLY A 335 -0.53 0.85 7.87
C GLY A 335 0.93 0.76 8.35
N ALA A 336 1.88 1.06 7.46
CA ALA A 336 3.31 1.08 7.79
C ALA A 336 3.65 2.20 8.80
N LEU A 337 3.05 3.39 8.62
CA LEU A 337 3.23 4.56 9.49
C LEU A 337 2.65 4.34 10.89
N ARG A 338 1.40 3.84 10.98
CA ARG A 338 0.72 3.53 12.25
C ARG A 338 1.48 2.48 13.05
N GLY A 339 2.04 1.46 12.39
CA GLY A 339 2.90 0.46 13.02
C GLY A 339 4.17 1.05 13.67
N ARG A 340 4.59 2.27 13.27
CA ARG A 340 5.74 3.00 13.81
C ARG A 340 5.34 4.20 14.70
N GLY A 341 4.05 4.39 14.96
CA GLY A 341 3.53 5.47 15.81
C GLY A 341 3.35 6.83 15.12
N TYR A 342 3.46 6.90 13.79
CA TYR A 342 3.25 8.14 13.03
C TYR A 342 1.76 8.36 12.75
N ARG A 343 1.37 9.62 12.61
CA ARG A 343 0.00 10.00 12.20
C ARG A 343 -0.21 9.72 10.71
N GLY A 344 -1.45 9.66 10.27
CA GLY A 344 -1.77 9.63 8.86
C GLY A 344 -3.20 9.20 8.55
N ILE A 345 -3.66 9.57 7.36
CA ILE A 345 -4.97 9.21 6.83
C ILE A 345 -4.89 8.98 5.32
N CYS A 346 -5.72 8.07 4.81
CA CYS A 346 -5.79 7.72 3.41
C CYS A 346 -7.10 8.24 2.78
N LEU A 347 -7.01 8.79 1.57
CA LEU A 347 -8.13 9.07 0.68
C LEU A 347 -8.24 7.94 -0.35
N ALA A 348 -9.44 7.39 -0.51
CA ALA A 348 -9.64 6.27 -1.42
C ALA A 348 -10.92 6.36 -2.26
N GLY A 349 -10.91 5.74 -3.43
CA GLY A 349 -12.10 5.54 -4.27
C GLY A 349 -12.89 4.30 -3.84
N GLN A 350 -14.06 4.50 -3.23
CA GLN A 350 -14.94 3.41 -2.80
C GLN A 350 -16.02 3.09 -3.85
N GLY A 351 -15.98 1.88 -4.39
CA GLY A 351 -17.04 1.34 -5.24
C GLY A 351 -18.35 1.12 -4.49
N ALA A 352 -19.44 0.94 -5.24
CA ALA A 352 -20.78 0.74 -4.67
C ALA A 352 -20.90 -0.53 -3.80
N ASP A 353 -19.98 -1.48 -3.94
CA ASP A 353 -19.90 -2.69 -3.12
C ASP A 353 -19.08 -2.52 -1.83
N GLY A 354 -18.53 -1.33 -1.58
CA GLY A 354 -17.71 -0.99 -0.41
C GLY A 354 -16.22 -1.25 -0.58
N TRP A 355 -15.77 -1.68 -1.77
CA TRP A 355 -14.38 -2.03 -2.06
C TRP A 355 -13.72 -1.02 -2.98
N LEU A 356 -12.39 -1.07 -3.05
CA LEU A 356 -11.61 -0.41 -4.09
C LEU A 356 -12.04 -0.85 -5.49
N VAL A 357 -12.09 0.10 -6.43
CA VAL A 357 -12.58 -0.14 -7.79
C VAL A 357 -11.45 -0.67 -8.68
N ASN A 358 -11.65 -1.86 -9.28
CA ASN A 358 -10.71 -2.57 -10.16
C ASN A 358 -9.43 -3.12 -9.51
N TRP A 359 -9.36 -3.15 -8.18
CA TRP A 359 -8.15 -3.53 -7.44
C TRP A 359 -7.54 -4.87 -7.86
N HIS A 360 -6.28 -4.83 -8.31
CA HIS A 360 -5.50 -5.99 -8.80
C HIS A 360 -6.23 -6.80 -9.89
N GLN A 361 -6.98 -6.13 -10.77
CA GLN A 361 -7.68 -6.73 -11.91
C GLN A 361 -7.20 -6.14 -13.24
N TYR A 362 -7.28 -6.90 -14.35
CA TYR A 362 -7.05 -6.34 -15.69
C TYR A 362 -8.03 -5.22 -16.09
N SER A 363 -9.14 -5.09 -15.36
CA SER A 363 -10.03 -3.94 -15.50
C SER A 363 -9.41 -2.65 -14.91
N ASP A 364 -8.28 -2.73 -14.22
CA ASP A 364 -7.53 -1.55 -13.81
C ASP A 364 -6.71 -0.99 -14.99
N ASN A 365 -7.42 -0.27 -15.84
CA ASN A 365 -6.90 0.38 -17.03
C ASN A 365 -7.61 1.72 -17.24
N ILE A 366 -7.03 2.55 -18.11
CA ILE A 366 -7.46 3.94 -18.31
C ILE A 366 -8.95 4.09 -18.68
N ALA A 367 -9.54 3.09 -19.36
CA ALA A 367 -10.92 3.16 -19.83
C ALA A 367 -11.94 3.13 -18.68
N ASN A 368 -11.54 2.66 -17.50
CA ASN A 368 -12.41 2.57 -16.32
C ASN A 368 -12.19 3.72 -15.31
N ILE A 369 -11.33 4.68 -15.66
CA ILE A 369 -11.09 5.86 -14.83
C ILE A 369 -12.18 6.91 -15.07
N GLN A 370 -12.62 7.52 -13.98
CA GLN A 370 -13.58 8.62 -13.95
C GLN A 370 -12.79 9.92 -13.74
N PRO A 371 -12.57 10.75 -14.77
CA PRO A 371 -11.69 11.92 -14.68
C PRO A 371 -12.06 12.88 -13.53
N GLU A 372 -13.36 13.06 -13.29
CA GLU A 372 -13.87 13.90 -12.20
C GLU A 372 -13.60 13.33 -10.80
N ALA A 373 -13.41 12.01 -10.65
CA ALA A 373 -13.03 11.41 -9.37
C ALA A 373 -11.62 11.85 -8.95
N ILE A 374 -10.67 11.86 -9.89
CA ILE A 374 -9.30 12.34 -9.64
C ILE A 374 -9.31 13.83 -9.29
N ALA A 375 -10.04 14.64 -10.07
CA ALA A 375 -10.16 16.07 -9.82
C ALA A 375 -10.78 16.36 -8.45
N LYS A 376 -11.81 15.59 -8.04
CA LYS A 376 -12.41 15.67 -6.71
C LYS A 376 -11.39 15.31 -5.62
N ALA A 377 -10.61 14.25 -5.80
CA ALA A 377 -9.58 13.82 -4.84
C ALA A 377 -8.50 14.89 -4.65
N ALA A 378 -7.96 15.42 -5.74
CA ALA A 378 -6.95 16.47 -5.71
C ALA A 378 -7.51 17.76 -5.06
N ARG A 379 -8.75 18.16 -5.36
CA ARG A 379 -9.38 19.36 -4.76
C ARG A 379 -9.70 19.17 -3.29
N PHE A 380 -10.16 17.99 -2.89
CA PHE A 380 -10.42 17.71 -1.48
C PHE A 380 -9.12 17.71 -0.67
N ALA A 381 -8.05 17.11 -1.21
CA ALA A 381 -6.72 17.19 -0.60
C ALA A 381 -6.20 18.63 -0.51
N TRP A 382 -6.44 19.46 -1.55
CA TRP A 382 -6.14 20.89 -1.47
C TRP A 382 -6.88 21.60 -0.33
N ALA A 383 -8.18 21.34 -0.17
CA ALA A 383 -8.96 21.88 0.94
C ALA A 383 -8.44 21.39 2.30
N MET A 384 -8.01 20.12 2.39
CA MET A 384 -7.36 19.58 3.59
C MET A 384 -6.07 20.35 3.90
N MET A 385 -5.23 20.60 2.89
CA MET A 385 -4.00 21.40 3.06
C MET A 385 -4.28 22.82 3.54
N GLU A 386 -5.23 23.52 2.94
CA GLU A 386 -5.64 24.87 3.38
C GLU A 386 -6.14 24.85 4.83
N LYS A 387 -6.91 23.82 5.21
CA LYS A 387 -7.36 23.65 6.59
C LYS A 387 -6.20 23.48 7.55
N LEU A 388 -5.21 22.64 7.22
CA LEU A 388 -4.01 22.44 8.04
C LEU A 388 -3.18 23.72 8.17
N ASP A 389 -3.06 24.49 7.08
CA ASP A 389 -2.26 25.72 7.04
C ASP A 389 -2.76 26.84 7.95
N THR A 390 -4.04 26.76 8.33
CA THR A 390 -4.71 27.68 9.26
C THR A 390 -4.76 27.20 10.71
N LYS A 391 -4.37 25.95 10.99
CA LYS A 391 -4.21 25.45 12.37
C LYS A 391 -2.97 26.08 13.02
#